data_AF-A0AAV6TQ54-F1
#
_entry.id   AF-A0AAV6TQ54-F1
#
_cell.length_a   1.000
_cell.length_b   1.000
_cell.length_c   1.000
_cell.angle_alpha   90.00
_cell.angle_beta   90.00
_cell.angle_gamma   90.00
#
_symmetry.space_group_name_H-M   'P 1'
#
loop_
_entity.id
_entity.type
_entity.pdbx_description
1 polymer ?
#
loop_
_entity_poly.entity_id
_entity_poly.type
_entity_poly.pdbx_seq_one_letter_code
_entity_poly.pdbx_strand_id
1 'polypeptide(L)'
;MQKILSIAQDIIYMSFKGRRQTPKHLALGLTIRHLTGSSQLIGLLNGLGHCVSHSTVLLHDTALALKQLNENALIPDGFKTETFTTLVWDNNDFCEETLSGSGTTHNTNGIILQWESQSETIQEKEISQFKRKGRKRTLDAPSTVISFFAGNKKQCPPIYSVLPEINASDHKEIQEFPRSIDDLFYLCKFTCFSNQQLPGWTGFNASILNSTTAAMKTNIGYLPVLDCNPTEMSTINTLLERSMMISNELKIDKLVIVMDQAIYSKAQQIRWQNDVFQKRFVLRLGEFHTTMAFLAVIGKRFRDAGLQDILIESGIVAPNSINGVINGNHYNRSIRAHKLLAESLQKFRLQTFIEEQYLSEYAVVEKPSNILIRTSQTYLPQTLFHPILKIFFRIIMNKF
;
A
#
# COMPACT_ATOMS: atom_id res chain seq x y z
N MET A 1 19.57 28.59 6.76
CA MET A 1 20.45 28.41 5.58
C MET A 1 19.67 28.22 4.27
N GLN A 2 18.71 27.29 4.19
CA GLN A 2 17.92 27.03 2.95
C GLN A 2 17.19 28.26 2.36
N LYS A 3 16.57 29.10 3.20
CA LYS A 3 15.89 30.34 2.73
C LYS A 3 16.85 31.32 2.06
N ILE A 4 18.09 31.43 2.56
CA ILE A 4 19.13 32.29 1.99
C ILE A 4 19.56 31.74 0.62
N LEU A 5 19.76 30.43 0.51
CA LEU A 5 20.08 29.78 -0.77
C LEU A 5 18.97 29.96 -1.82
N SER A 6 17.70 29.95 -1.37
CA SER A 6 16.54 30.22 -2.22
C SER A 6 16.58 31.65 -2.80
N ILE A 7 16.86 32.65 -1.96
CA ILE A 7 17.00 34.05 -2.39
C ILE A 7 18.21 34.23 -3.32
N ALA A 8 19.34 33.60 -3.00
CA ALA A 8 20.53 33.66 -3.85
C ALA A 8 20.27 33.11 -5.27
N GLN A 9 19.49 32.03 -5.38
CA GLN A 9 19.08 31.48 -6.67
C GLN A 9 18.15 32.41 -7.46
N ASP A 10 17.30 33.20 -6.79
CA ASP A 10 16.49 34.24 -7.44
C ASP A 10 17.37 35.36 -7.99
N ILE A 11 18.32 35.84 -7.20
CA ILE A 11 19.26 36.88 -7.63
C ILE A 11 20.03 36.42 -8.88
N ILE A 12 20.53 35.18 -8.87
CA ILE A 12 21.21 34.59 -10.05
C ILE A 12 20.24 34.50 -11.23
N TYR A 13 19.05 33.94 -11.04
CA TYR A 13 18.10 33.77 -12.14
C TYR A 13 17.71 35.12 -12.78
N MET A 14 17.41 36.13 -11.95
CA MET A 14 17.04 37.47 -12.41
C MET A 14 18.20 38.22 -13.06
N SER A 15 19.41 38.17 -12.48
CA SER A 15 20.60 38.86 -13.03
C SER A 15 20.97 38.33 -14.43
N PHE A 16 20.72 37.05 -14.68
CA PHE A 16 20.89 36.44 -16.00
C PHE A 16 19.63 36.49 -16.88
N LYS A 17 18.59 37.25 -16.48
CA LYS A 17 17.31 37.38 -17.21
C LYS A 17 16.68 36.02 -17.57
N GLY A 18 16.76 35.06 -16.65
CA GLY A 18 16.26 33.70 -16.82
C GLY A 18 17.08 32.82 -17.78
N ARG A 19 18.21 33.28 -18.32
CA ARG A 19 19.07 32.48 -19.21
C ARG A 19 19.80 31.37 -18.45
N ARG A 20 20.18 31.63 -17.19
CA ARG A 20 20.74 30.61 -16.30
C ARG A 20 19.62 30.05 -15.42
N GLN A 21 19.23 28.81 -15.73
CA GLN A 21 18.26 28.06 -14.94
C GLN A 21 18.89 27.65 -13.62
N THR A 22 18.19 27.85 -12.51
CA THR A 22 18.64 27.41 -11.18
C THR A 22 17.76 26.26 -10.68
N PRO A 23 18.29 25.38 -9.80
CA PRO A 23 17.53 24.26 -9.25
C PRO A 23 16.17 24.67 -8.69
N LYS A 24 16.10 25.80 -7.95
CA LYS A 24 14.86 26.36 -7.42
C LYS A 24 13.81 26.59 -8.51
N HIS A 25 14.18 27.27 -9.60
CA HIS A 25 13.21 27.72 -10.59
C HIS A 25 12.67 26.55 -11.40
N LEU A 26 13.54 25.58 -11.73
CA LEU A 26 13.18 24.34 -12.40
C LEU A 26 12.30 23.48 -11.50
N ALA A 27 12.74 23.21 -10.27
CA ALA A 27 12.01 22.39 -9.32
C ALA A 27 10.65 23.00 -9.00
N LEU A 28 10.57 24.31 -8.73
CA LEU A 28 9.29 24.96 -8.42
C LEU A 28 8.31 24.87 -9.62
N GLY A 29 8.79 25.10 -10.84
CA GLY A 29 7.94 24.99 -12.05
C GLY A 29 7.41 23.56 -12.27
N LEU A 30 8.28 22.55 -12.11
CA LEU A 30 7.92 21.13 -12.21
C LEU A 30 6.94 20.72 -11.10
N THR A 31 7.20 21.12 -9.86
CA THR A 31 6.35 20.80 -8.70
C THR A 31 4.96 21.39 -8.84
N ILE A 32 4.84 22.67 -9.23
CA ILE A 32 3.52 23.30 -9.41
C ILE A 32 2.74 22.61 -10.53
N ARG A 33 3.42 22.23 -11.62
CA ARG A 33 2.79 21.44 -12.69
C ARG A 33 2.28 20.09 -12.16
N HIS A 34 3.11 19.37 -11.41
CA HIS A 34 2.75 18.05 -10.89
C HIS A 34 1.59 18.13 -9.89
N LEU A 35 1.56 19.13 -9.02
CA LEU A 35 0.54 19.29 -7.99
C LEU A 35 -0.79 19.83 -8.54
N THR A 36 -0.76 20.68 -9.57
CA THR A 36 -1.96 21.45 -9.98
C THR A 36 -2.34 21.29 -11.45
N GLY A 37 -1.42 20.88 -12.32
CA GLY A 37 -1.61 20.89 -13.77
C GLY A 37 -1.81 22.29 -14.39
N SER A 38 -1.80 23.37 -13.60
CA SER A 38 -2.20 24.71 -14.06
C SER A 38 -1.07 25.47 -14.74
N SER A 39 -1.21 25.68 -16.05
CA SER A 39 -0.29 26.53 -16.83
C SER A 39 -0.38 28.00 -16.41
N GLN A 40 -1.53 28.47 -15.93
CA GLN A 40 -1.75 29.83 -15.45
C GLN A 40 -0.96 30.11 -14.17
N LEU A 41 -0.98 29.20 -13.20
CA LEU A 41 -0.21 29.34 -11.96
C LEU A 41 1.30 29.39 -12.23
N ILE A 42 1.78 28.55 -13.15
CA ILE A 42 3.18 28.58 -13.59
C ILE A 42 3.49 29.89 -14.30
N GLY A 43 2.56 30.40 -15.12
CA GLY A 43 2.69 31.71 -15.77
C GLY A 43 2.82 32.86 -14.78
N LEU A 44 1.99 32.90 -13.73
CA LEU A 44 2.06 33.90 -12.66
C LEU A 44 3.40 33.85 -11.92
N LEU A 45 3.83 32.66 -11.47
CA LEU A 45 5.09 32.50 -10.76
C LEU A 45 6.31 32.80 -11.64
N ASN A 46 6.24 32.47 -12.94
CA ASN A 46 7.26 32.84 -13.89
C ASN A 46 7.31 34.37 -14.12
N GLY A 47 6.14 35.03 -14.21
CA GLY A 47 6.03 36.48 -14.32
C GLY A 47 6.61 37.22 -13.11
N LEU A 48 6.49 36.63 -11.92
CA LEU A 48 7.13 37.12 -10.68
C LEU A 48 8.61 36.73 -10.56
N GLY A 49 9.15 35.97 -11.52
CA GLY A 49 10.56 35.58 -11.53
C GLY A 49 10.92 34.47 -10.54
N HIS A 50 9.97 33.63 -10.12
CA HIS A 50 10.20 32.56 -9.14
C HIS A 50 10.37 31.16 -9.75
N CYS A 51 9.89 30.95 -10.98
CA CYS A 51 10.05 29.67 -11.67
C CYS A 51 10.32 29.85 -13.16
N VAL A 52 10.62 28.73 -13.81
CA VAL A 52 10.76 28.69 -15.28
C VAL A 52 9.41 28.82 -15.97
N SER A 53 9.42 29.18 -17.25
CA SER A 53 8.20 29.28 -18.04
C SER A 53 7.54 27.91 -18.22
N HIS A 54 6.21 27.87 -18.37
CA HIS A 54 5.46 26.64 -18.63
C HIS A 54 6.03 25.83 -19.81
N SER A 55 6.42 26.52 -20.89
CA SER A 55 7.08 25.90 -22.04
C SER A 55 8.40 25.22 -21.69
N THR A 56 9.18 25.77 -20.76
CA THR A 56 10.43 25.17 -20.29
C THR A 56 10.15 23.93 -19.46
N VAL A 57 9.11 23.95 -18.61
CA VAL A 57 8.64 22.77 -17.87
C VAL A 57 8.27 21.63 -18.84
N LEU A 58 7.46 21.92 -19.86
CA LEU A 58 7.07 20.94 -20.89
C LEU A 58 8.26 20.33 -21.62
N LEU A 59 9.25 21.16 -21.96
CA LEU A 59 10.50 20.69 -22.58
C LEU A 59 11.28 19.76 -21.66
N HIS A 60 11.32 20.05 -20.35
CA HIS A 60 12.01 19.21 -19.39
C HIS A 60 11.31 17.86 -19.20
N ASP A 61 9.99 17.84 -19.05
CA ASP A 61 9.24 16.57 -18.96
C ASP A 61 9.39 15.73 -20.22
N THR A 62 9.32 16.38 -21.39
CA THR A 62 9.56 15.71 -22.69
C THR A 62 10.98 15.12 -22.75
N ALA A 63 11.99 15.86 -22.30
CA ALA A 63 13.36 15.38 -22.28
C ALA A 63 13.57 14.20 -21.30
N LEU A 64 12.91 14.23 -20.13
CA LEU A 64 12.95 13.15 -19.16
C LEU A 64 12.27 11.89 -19.71
N ALA A 65 11.08 12.04 -20.30
CA ALA A 65 10.37 10.92 -20.91
C ALA A 65 11.15 10.32 -22.10
N LEU A 66 11.77 11.14 -22.95
CA LEU A 66 12.66 10.66 -24.02
C LEU A 66 13.89 9.91 -23.48
N LYS A 67 14.47 10.40 -22.39
CA LYS A 67 15.59 9.71 -21.73
C LYS A 67 15.15 8.30 -21.29
N GLN A 68 14.00 8.22 -20.61
CA GLN A 68 13.45 6.94 -20.16
C GLN A 68 13.14 5.99 -21.33
N LEU A 69 12.55 6.49 -22.41
CA LEU A 69 12.24 5.70 -23.61
C LEU A 69 13.51 5.18 -24.30
N ASN A 70 14.57 5.98 -24.33
CA ASN A 70 15.85 5.58 -24.93
C ASN A 70 16.61 4.56 -24.08
N GLU A 71 16.49 4.62 -22.75
CA GLU A 71 17.04 3.61 -21.85
C GLU A 71 16.30 2.27 -22.03
N ASN A 72 15.03 2.31 -22.42
CA ASN A 72 14.16 1.15 -22.65
C ASN A 72 14.22 0.13 -21.50
N ALA A 73 14.44 0.63 -20.27
CA ALA A 73 14.61 -0.18 -19.09
C ALA A 73 13.26 -0.80 -18.72
N LEU A 74 13.22 -2.13 -18.69
CA LEU A 74 12.04 -2.89 -18.29
C LEU A 74 11.76 -2.72 -16.78
N ILE A 75 12.82 -2.55 -16.00
CA ILE A 75 12.79 -2.43 -14.54
C ILE A 75 13.33 -1.05 -14.15
N PRO A 76 12.63 -0.31 -13.25
CA PRO A 76 13.13 0.94 -12.70
C PRO A 76 14.44 0.77 -11.93
N ASP A 77 15.17 1.88 -11.75
CA ASP A 77 16.35 1.90 -10.89
C ASP A 77 16.01 1.58 -9.42
N GLY A 78 16.96 0.95 -8.71
CA GLY A 78 16.84 0.64 -7.29
C GLY A 78 16.28 -0.74 -6.96
N PHE A 79 16.02 -1.59 -7.96
CA PHE A 79 15.60 -2.98 -7.77
C PHE A 79 16.78 -3.94 -7.92
N LYS A 80 16.85 -4.95 -7.04
CA LYS A 80 17.96 -5.90 -6.99
C LYS A 80 17.54 -7.27 -7.51
N THR A 81 18.43 -7.93 -8.23
CA THR A 81 18.27 -9.33 -8.65
C THR A 81 18.22 -10.29 -7.45
N GLU A 82 17.65 -11.47 -7.65
CA GLU A 82 17.56 -12.58 -6.67
C GLU A 82 16.87 -12.19 -5.34
N THR A 83 16.09 -11.10 -5.35
CA THR A 83 15.33 -10.65 -4.18
C THR A 83 13.83 -10.83 -4.41
N PHE A 84 13.11 -11.23 -3.36
CA PHE A 84 11.66 -11.38 -3.41
C PHE A 84 10.99 -10.10 -3.93
N THR A 85 10.21 -10.25 -5.00
CA THR A 85 9.56 -9.15 -5.69
C THR A 85 8.10 -9.49 -5.93
N THR A 86 7.25 -8.49 -5.75
CA THR A 86 5.83 -8.56 -6.11
C THR A 86 5.56 -7.55 -7.20
N LEU A 87 4.89 -7.99 -8.27
CA LEU A 87 4.32 -7.07 -9.26
C LEU A 87 2.85 -6.84 -8.92
N VAL A 88 2.37 -5.62 -9.11
CA VAL A 88 0.95 -5.30 -9.01
C VAL A 88 0.55 -4.70 -10.34
N TRP A 89 -0.43 -5.31 -11.00
CA TRP A 89 -1.02 -4.79 -12.23
C TRP A 89 -2.45 -4.37 -11.94
N ASP A 90 -2.77 -3.13 -12.29
CA ASP A 90 -4.05 -2.51 -12.00
C ASP A 90 -4.55 -1.65 -13.15
N ASN A 91 -5.85 -1.38 -13.17
CA ASN A 91 -6.44 -0.41 -14.09
C ASN A 91 -6.09 1.02 -13.66
N ASN A 92 -5.92 1.88 -14.64
CA ASN A 92 -5.76 3.31 -14.46
C ASN A 92 -6.83 4.00 -15.30
N ASP A 93 -7.93 4.33 -14.63
CA ASP A 93 -9.10 4.90 -15.26
C ASP A 93 -9.10 6.42 -15.11
N PHE A 94 -9.23 7.14 -16.23
CA PHE A 94 -9.36 8.60 -16.24
C PHE A 94 -10.63 9.03 -16.98
N CYS A 95 -11.19 10.15 -16.53
CA CYS A 95 -12.35 10.80 -17.14
C CYS A 95 -13.57 9.87 -17.26
N GLU A 96 -13.80 9.00 -16.26
CA GLU A 96 -14.90 8.03 -16.26
C GLU A 96 -16.28 8.67 -16.45
N GLU A 97 -16.48 9.87 -15.89
CA GLU A 97 -17.76 10.60 -15.96
C GLU A 97 -17.92 11.35 -17.29
N THR A 98 -18.13 10.61 -18.37
CA THR A 98 -18.58 11.17 -19.66
C THR A 98 -20.07 10.92 -19.85
N LEU A 99 -20.76 11.84 -20.54
CA LEU A 99 -22.20 11.74 -20.82
C LEU A 99 -22.59 10.44 -21.55
N SER A 100 -21.67 9.88 -22.34
CA SER A 100 -21.88 8.67 -23.14
C SER A 100 -21.14 7.44 -22.62
N GLY A 101 -20.25 7.57 -21.63
CA GLY A 101 -19.30 6.52 -21.25
C GLY A 101 -18.18 6.29 -22.28
N SER A 102 -18.06 7.12 -23.31
CA SER A 102 -17.05 7.00 -24.38
C SER A 102 -15.96 8.07 -24.26
N GLY A 103 -14.73 7.75 -24.66
CA GLY A 103 -13.58 8.66 -24.51
C GLY A 103 -12.99 8.65 -23.11
N THR A 104 -13.33 7.63 -22.31
CA THR A 104 -12.67 7.28 -21.06
C THR A 104 -11.32 6.63 -21.36
N THR A 105 -10.31 6.90 -20.55
CA THR A 105 -9.01 6.23 -20.66
C THR A 105 -9.03 5.03 -19.74
N HIS A 106 -8.88 3.82 -20.30
CA HIS A 106 -8.83 2.56 -19.56
C HIS A 106 -7.48 1.89 -19.80
N ASN A 107 -6.46 2.36 -19.11
CA ASN A 107 -5.09 1.90 -19.34
C ASN A 107 -4.66 0.94 -18.24
N THR A 108 -3.67 0.10 -18.53
CA THR A 108 -3.12 -0.80 -17.52
C THR A 108 -1.80 -0.26 -17.00
N ASN A 109 -1.70 -0.10 -15.67
CA ASN A 109 -0.48 0.31 -14.99
C ASN A 109 0.08 -0.83 -14.15
N GLY A 110 1.39 -0.79 -13.96
CA GLY A 110 2.09 -1.73 -13.09
C GLY A 110 2.96 -1.02 -12.07
N ILE A 111 3.09 -1.61 -10.89
CA ILE A 111 4.15 -1.27 -9.95
C ILE A 111 4.94 -2.53 -9.58
N ILE A 112 6.21 -2.33 -9.28
CA ILE A 112 7.13 -3.33 -8.75
C ILE A 112 7.42 -2.99 -7.29
N LEU A 113 7.37 -4.01 -6.43
CA LEU A 113 7.54 -3.91 -4.99
C LEU A 113 8.67 -4.84 -4.53
N GLN A 114 9.63 -4.28 -3.79
CA GLN A 114 10.73 -5.03 -3.19
C GLN A 114 11.01 -4.46 -1.79
N TRP A 115 11.31 -5.32 -0.82
CA TRP A 115 11.71 -4.85 0.51
C TRP A 115 13.10 -4.22 0.47
N GLU A 116 13.25 -3.06 1.11
CA GLU A 116 14.54 -2.37 1.22
C GLU A 116 15.46 -3.19 2.14
N SER A 117 16.54 -3.74 1.59
CA SER A 117 17.59 -4.34 2.41
C SER A 117 18.32 -3.23 3.15
N GLN A 118 18.59 -3.39 4.45
CA GLN A 118 19.33 -2.43 5.29
C GLN A 118 20.80 -2.23 4.87
N SER A 119 21.20 -2.77 3.72
CA SER A 119 22.54 -2.77 3.19
C SER A 119 22.55 -2.00 1.87
N GLU A 120 23.12 -0.80 1.97
CA GLU A 120 23.89 -0.08 0.95
C GLU A 120 23.35 1.28 0.48
N THR A 121 24.28 2.22 0.53
CA THR A 121 24.27 3.55 -0.06
C THR A 121 23.97 3.46 -1.55
N ILE A 122 22.94 4.16 -2.00
CA ILE A 122 22.65 4.36 -3.42
C ILE A 122 23.91 4.94 -4.07
N GLN A 123 24.58 4.16 -4.93
CA GLN A 123 25.58 4.73 -5.83
C GLN A 123 24.84 5.65 -6.79
N GLU A 124 25.06 6.97 -6.66
CA GLU A 124 24.57 7.92 -7.64
C GLU A 124 25.11 7.52 -9.01
N LYS A 125 24.25 7.02 -9.89
CA LYS A 125 24.61 6.84 -11.31
C LYS A 125 25.10 8.19 -11.84
N GLU A 126 26.31 8.21 -12.41
CA GLU A 126 26.82 9.38 -13.11
C GLU A 126 25.78 9.86 -14.13
N ILE A 127 25.34 11.11 -13.97
CA ILE A 127 24.37 11.72 -14.89
C ILE A 127 25.06 11.87 -16.24
N SER A 128 24.77 10.96 -17.16
CA SER A 128 25.22 11.04 -18.56
C SER A 128 24.90 12.44 -19.11
N GLN A 129 25.90 13.09 -19.71
CA GLN A 129 25.79 14.46 -20.23
C GLN A 129 24.51 14.68 -21.05
N PHE A 130 23.76 15.73 -20.69
CA PHE A 130 22.57 16.16 -21.43
C PHE A 130 22.90 16.38 -22.91
N LYS A 131 22.44 15.48 -23.79
CA LYS A 131 22.38 15.77 -25.23
C LYS A 131 21.44 16.97 -25.44
N ARG A 132 21.82 17.84 -26.40
CA ARG A 132 21.15 19.12 -26.69
C ARG A 132 19.63 19.01 -26.68
N LYS A 133 18.97 19.94 -25.96
CA LYS A 133 17.51 20.08 -25.88
C LYS A 133 16.89 20.07 -27.28
N GLY A 134 16.14 19.02 -27.60
CA GLY A 134 15.17 19.06 -28.68
C GLY A 134 14.11 20.13 -28.38
N ARG A 135 13.57 20.78 -29.42
CA ARG A 135 12.49 21.77 -29.26
C ARG A 135 11.09 21.14 -29.10
N LYS A 136 10.99 19.80 -29.12
CA LYS A 136 9.71 19.07 -29.03
C LYS A 136 9.17 19.17 -27.59
N ARG A 137 7.92 19.60 -27.46
CA ARG A 137 7.22 19.82 -26.16
C ARG A 137 6.14 18.78 -25.88
N THR A 138 6.02 17.82 -26.79
CA THR A 138 5.02 16.77 -26.81
C THR A 138 5.71 15.49 -27.25
N LEU A 139 5.21 14.37 -26.76
CA LEU A 139 5.63 13.05 -27.20
C LEU A 139 4.41 12.29 -27.65
N ASP A 140 4.60 11.57 -28.74
CA ASP A 140 3.63 10.59 -29.19
C ASP A 140 3.78 9.38 -28.27
N ALA A 141 2.65 8.78 -27.87
CA ALA A 141 2.70 7.59 -27.04
C ALA A 141 3.45 6.47 -27.78
N PRO A 142 4.37 5.75 -27.11
CA PRO A 142 5.06 4.63 -27.73
C PRO A 142 4.03 3.55 -28.13
N SER A 143 4.18 3.00 -29.34
CA SER A 143 3.34 1.90 -29.79
C SER A 143 3.53 0.69 -28.88
N THR A 144 2.44 0.18 -28.32
CA THR A 144 2.49 -1.05 -27.51
C THR A 144 2.22 -2.27 -28.38
N VAL A 145 3.16 -3.21 -28.40
CA VAL A 145 2.95 -4.50 -29.05
C VAL A 145 2.10 -5.37 -28.12
N ILE A 146 0.91 -5.76 -28.58
CA ILE A 146 0.00 -6.65 -27.86
C ILE A 146 0.20 -8.07 -28.39
N SER A 147 0.45 -9.01 -27.49
CA SER A 147 0.51 -10.43 -27.79
C SER A 147 -0.90 -11.00 -27.84
N PHE A 148 -1.35 -11.37 -29.04
CA PHE A 148 -2.68 -11.94 -29.24
C PHE A 148 -2.85 -13.24 -28.46
N PHE A 149 -3.96 -13.35 -27.72
CA PHE A 149 -4.32 -14.58 -27.02
C PHE A 149 -5.50 -15.27 -27.71
N ALA A 150 -5.19 -16.33 -28.46
CA ALA A 150 -6.18 -17.26 -29.00
C ALA A 150 -6.65 -18.19 -27.88
N GLY A 151 -7.58 -17.74 -27.04
CA GLY A 151 -8.00 -18.52 -25.88
C GLY A 151 -8.57 -19.89 -26.26
N ASN A 152 -8.19 -20.93 -25.51
CA ASN A 152 -8.83 -22.24 -25.60
C ASN A 152 -10.07 -22.30 -24.71
N LYS A 153 -10.86 -23.38 -24.84
CA LYS A 153 -11.99 -23.66 -23.92
C LYS A 153 -11.52 -23.49 -22.47
N LYS A 154 -12.37 -22.85 -21.64
CA LYS A 154 -12.11 -22.67 -20.21
C LYS A 154 -11.80 -24.04 -19.58
N GLN A 155 -10.60 -24.17 -19.05
CA GLN A 155 -10.20 -25.33 -18.27
C GLN A 155 -10.37 -24.99 -16.79
N CYS A 156 -11.00 -25.88 -16.04
CA CYS A 156 -10.93 -25.82 -14.58
C CYS A 156 -9.52 -26.23 -14.13
N PRO A 157 -9.01 -25.68 -13.02
CA PRO A 157 -7.82 -26.22 -12.41
C PRO A 157 -8.03 -27.71 -12.12
N PRO A 158 -6.99 -28.55 -12.26
CA PRO A 158 -7.06 -29.91 -11.76
C PRO A 158 -7.45 -29.85 -10.29
N ILE A 159 -8.47 -30.62 -9.91
CA ILE A 159 -8.85 -30.77 -8.50
C ILE A 159 -7.65 -31.41 -7.81
N TYR A 160 -7.03 -30.68 -6.87
CA TYR A 160 -6.01 -31.26 -6.02
C TYR A 160 -6.68 -32.37 -5.21
N SER A 161 -6.36 -33.63 -5.52
CA SER A 161 -6.91 -34.82 -4.84
C SER A 161 -6.50 -34.87 -3.37
N VAL A 162 -5.38 -34.22 -3.03
CA VAL A 162 -4.89 -34.04 -1.67
C VAL A 162 -4.46 -32.58 -1.56
N LEU A 163 -5.19 -31.80 -0.76
CA LEU A 163 -4.67 -30.52 -0.30
C LEU A 163 -3.55 -30.83 0.69
N PRO A 164 -2.36 -30.21 0.56
CA PRO A 164 -1.36 -30.33 1.60
C PRO A 164 -1.98 -29.87 2.93
N GLU A 165 -1.72 -30.60 4.01
CA GLU A 165 -2.08 -30.14 5.36
C GLU A 165 -1.32 -28.84 5.62
N ILE A 166 -2.02 -27.71 5.51
CA ILE A 166 -1.49 -26.41 5.92
C ILE A 166 -1.69 -26.36 7.43
N ASN A 167 -0.62 -26.57 8.19
CA ASN A 167 -0.71 -26.46 9.63
C ASN A 167 -0.58 -24.98 10.02
N ALA A 168 -1.44 -24.52 10.92
CA ALA A 168 -1.37 -23.15 11.43
C ALA A 168 0.00 -22.83 12.10
N SER A 169 0.75 -23.85 12.49
CA SER A 169 2.11 -23.75 13.03
C SER A 169 3.18 -23.37 12.00
N ASP A 170 2.97 -23.66 10.71
CA ASP A 170 4.02 -23.54 9.67
C ASP A 170 4.45 -22.09 9.42
N HIS A 171 3.68 -21.13 9.92
CA HIS A 171 3.93 -19.69 9.80
C HIS A 171 3.95 -18.97 11.14
N LYS A 172 4.08 -19.72 12.25
CA LYS A 172 3.98 -19.15 13.60
C LYS A 172 5.06 -18.10 13.85
N GLU A 173 6.31 -18.38 13.48
CA GLU A 173 7.45 -17.46 13.64
C GLU A 173 7.23 -16.12 12.95
N ILE A 174 6.69 -16.13 11.72
CA ILE A 174 6.42 -14.89 10.95
C ILE A 174 5.26 -14.10 11.56
N GLN A 175 4.31 -14.79 12.20
CA GLN A 175 3.13 -14.19 12.81
C GLN A 175 3.34 -13.75 14.25
N GLU A 176 4.37 -14.25 14.95
CA GLU A 176 4.62 -13.95 16.37
C GLU A 176 4.75 -12.44 16.63
N PHE A 177 5.55 -11.74 15.81
CA PHE A 177 5.72 -10.30 15.96
C PHE A 177 4.42 -9.52 15.72
N PRO A 178 3.70 -9.67 14.58
CA PRO A 178 2.40 -9.03 14.39
C PRO A 178 1.38 -9.36 15.49
N ARG A 179 1.26 -10.65 15.89
CA ARG A 179 0.35 -11.08 16.96
C ARG A 179 0.67 -10.40 18.29
N SER A 180 1.96 -10.30 18.63
CA SER A 180 2.38 -9.65 19.87
C SER A 180 2.07 -8.15 19.88
N ILE A 181 2.08 -7.48 18.73
CA ILE A 181 1.63 -6.07 18.62
C ILE A 181 0.11 -5.97 18.78
N ASP A 182 -0.65 -6.89 18.19
CA ASP A 182 -2.11 -6.95 18.37
C ASP A 182 -2.49 -7.20 19.83
N ASP A 183 -1.82 -8.15 20.49
CA ASP A 183 -2.01 -8.42 21.92
C ASP A 183 -1.66 -7.18 22.76
N LEU A 184 -0.55 -6.51 22.45
CA LEU A 184 -0.17 -5.25 23.10
C LEU A 184 -1.23 -4.16 22.90
N PHE A 185 -1.81 -4.04 21.70
CA PHE A 185 -2.88 -3.08 21.42
C PHE A 185 -4.07 -3.33 22.35
N TYR A 186 -4.54 -4.57 22.44
CA TYR A 186 -5.70 -4.90 23.26
C TYR A 186 -5.42 -4.74 24.75
N LEU A 187 -4.23 -5.13 25.23
CA LEU A 187 -3.81 -4.90 26.61
C LEU A 187 -3.77 -3.41 26.95
N CYS A 188 -3.13 -2.59 26.12
CA CYS A 188 -3.10 -1.13 26.30
C CYS A 188 -4.52 -0.54 26.33
N LYS A 189 -5.39 -0.96 25.41
CA LYS A 189 -6.78 -0.49 25.33
C LYS A 189 -7.62 -0.91 26.52
N PHE A 190 -7.29 -2.03 27.15
CA PHE A 190 -7.93 -2.49 28.37
C PHE A 190 -7.43 -1.74 29.61
N THR A 191 -6.13 -1.47 29.73
CA THR A 191 -5.56 -0.79 30.91
C THR A 191 -5.76 0.72 30.94
N CYS A 192 -6.02 1.34 29.78
CA CYS A 192 -6.17 2.78 29.67
C CYS A 192 -7.55 3.23 30.22
N PHE A 193 -7.60 3.46 31.53
CA PHE A 193 -8.77 4.03 32.22
C PHE A 193 -8.51 5.49 32.61
N SER A 194 -9.35 6.38 32.08
CA SER A 194 -9.47 7.84 32.33
C SER A 194 -8.41 8.76 31.68
N ASN A 195 -8.91 9.79 30.99
CA ASN A 195 -8.25 10.95 30.35
C ASN A 195 -7.19 10.74 29.25
N GLN A 196 -6.75 9.52 28.95
CA GLN A 196 -5.81 9.26 27.85
C GLN A 196 -6.51 8.66 26.62
N GLN A 197 -6.46 9.38 25.49
CA GLN A 197 -6.99 8.89 24.22
C GLN A 197 -5.92 8.08 23.48
N LEU A 198 -6.04 6.75 23.51
CA LEU A 198 -5.27 5.88 22.62
C LEU A 198 -5.91 5.83 21.22
N PRO A 199 -5.12 5.89 20.13
CA PRO A 199 -5.64 5.78 18.77
C PRO A 199 -6.33 4.42 18.55
N GLY A 200 -7.17 4.33 17.53
CA GLY A 200 -7.68 3.04 17.06
C GLY A 200 -6.55 2.16 16.50
N TRP A 201 -6.85 0.88 16.26
CA TRP A 201 -5.87 -0.14 15.86
C TRP A 201 -4.85 0.31 14.80
N THR A 202 -5.30 0.99 13.74
CA THR A 202 -4.41 1.49 12.67
C THR A 202 -3.42 2.54 13.16
N GLY A 203 -3.90 3.54 13.92
CA GLY A 203 -3.03 4.59 14.44
C GLY A 203 -2.07 4.08 15.52
N PHE A 204 -2.49 3.08 16.29
CA PHE A 204 -1.63 2.41 17.27
C PHE A 204 -0.50 1.63 16.58
N ASN A 205 -0.82 0.78 15.60
CA ASN A 205 0.19 0.02 14.86
C ASN A 205 1.17 0.96 14.12
N ALA A 206 0.67 2.02 13.50
CA ALA A 206 1.52 3.01 12.82
C ALA A 206 2.48 3.71 13.79
N SER A 207 2.04 4.08 15.01
CA SER A 207 2.91 4.75 15.97
C SER A 207 4.01 3.83 16.51
N ILE A 208 3.67 2.56 16.77
CA ILE A 208 4.63 1.52 17.18
C ILE A 208 5.68 1.31 16.09
N LEU A 209 5.25 1.04 14.85
CA LEU A 209 6.13 0.77 13.73
C LEU A 209 7.06 1.95 13.42
N ASN A 210 6.56 3.19 13.49
CA ASN A 210 7.37 4.39 13.30
C ASN A 210 8.40 4.61 14.42
N SER A 211 8.12 4.11 15.63
CA SER A 211 9.01 4.25 16.79
C SER A 211 10.10 3.17 16.86
N THR A 212 9.90 2.05 16.16
CA THR A 212 10.88 0.98 16.04
C THR A 212 11.73 1.17 14.78
N THR A 213 13.05 1.09 14.90
CA THR A 213 14.00 1.05 13.76
C THR A 213 13.80 -0.17 12.83
N ALA A 214 12.83 -1.04 13.14
CA ALA A 214 12.46 -2.24 12.39
C ALA A 214 11.43 -2.01 11.28
N ALA A 215 11.03 -0.76 10.99
CA ALA A 215 10.14 -0.49 9.87
C ALA A 215 10.82 -0.86 8.54
N MET A 216 10.56 -2.07 8.06
CA MET A 216 10.93 -2.50 6.72
C MET A 216 10.20 -1.60 5.73
N LYS A 217 10.96 -0.76 5.02
CA LYS A 217 10.41 0.05 3.95
C LYS A 217 10.32 -0.78 2.69
N THR A 218 9.28 -0.53 1.91
CA THR A 218 9.11 -1.14 0.59
C THR A 218 9.57 -0.14 -0.45
N ASN A 219 10.50 -0.55 -1.30
CA ASN A 219 10.83 0.19 -2.52
C ASN A 219 9.71 -0.02 -3.55
N ILE A 220 9.21 1.08 -4.12
CA ILE A 220 8.11 1.09 -5.07
C ILE A 220 8.59 1.72 -6.37
N GLY A 221 8.45 0.98 -7.47
CA GLY A 221 8.81 1.44 -8.81
C GLY A 221 7.60 1.38 -9.73
N TYR A 222 7.46 2.36 -10.61
CA TYR A 222 6.41 2.37 -11.63
C TYR A 222 6.89 1.67 -12.88
N LEU A 223 6.13 0.69 -13.36
CA LEU A 223 6.40 -0.02 -14.60
C LEU A 223 5.83 0.73 -15.80
N PRO A 224 6.36 0.51 -17.01
CA PRO A 224 5.83 1.12 -18.22
C PRO A 224 4.34 0.82 -18.43
N VAL A 225 3.56 1.88 -18.63
CA VAL A 225 2.13 1.84 -18.90
C VAL A 225 1.85 1.02 -20.16
N LEU A 226 0.76 0.26 -20.15
CA LEU A 226 0.22 -0.40 -21.32
C LEU A 226 -1.10 0.28 -21.68
N ASP A 227 -1.10 0.97 -22.82
CA ASP A 227 -2.23 1.77 -23.34
C ASP A 227 -3.30 0.85 -23.98
N CYS A 228 -3.80 -0.11 -23.20
CA CYS A 228 -4.82 -1.06 -23.62
C CYS A 228 -5.74 -1.40 -22.46
N ASN A 229 -6.96 -1.81 -22.80
CA ASN A 229 -7.97 -2.13 -21.80
C ASN A 229 -7.53 -3.34 -20.96
N PRO A 230 -7.47 -3.21 -19.62
CA PRO A 230 -7.00 -4.26 -18.71
C PRO A 230 -7.89 -5.50 -18.68
N THR A 231 -9.11 -5.41 -19.22
CA THR A 231 -10.05 -6.53 -19.27
C THR A 231 -9.89 -7.40 -20.52
N GLU A 232 -9.13 -6.98 -21.53
CA GLU A 232 -8.93 -7.78 -22.73
C GLU A 232 -7.94 -8.93 -22.50
N MET A 233 -8.22 -10.10 -23.06
CA MET A 233 -7.41 -11.29 -22.80
C MET A 233 -5.99 -11.18 -23.37
N SER A 234 -5.85 -10.56 -24.54
CA SER A 234 -4.54 -10.29 -25.16
C SER A 234 -3.74 -9.27 -24.35
N THR A 235 -4.39 -8.26 -23.78
CA THR A 235 -3.78 -7.32 -22.83
C THR A 235 -3.21 -8.08 -21.63
N ILE A 236 -4.03 -8.90 -20.97
CA ILE A 236 -3.60 -9.66 -19.79
C ILE A 236 -2.48 -10.65 -20.13
N ASN A 237 -2.55 -11.32 -21.29
CA ASN A 237 -1.45 -12.18 -21.74
C ASN A 237 -0.13 -11.39 -21.90
N THR A 238 -0.20 -10.21 -22.51
CA THR A 238 0.95 -9.31 -22.66
C THR A 238 1.52 -8.88 -21.30
N LEU A 239 0.66 -8.63 -20.29
CA LEU A 239 1.11 -8.32 -18.92
C LEU A 239 1.84 -9.49 -18.27
N LEU A 240 1.34 -10.72 -18.47
CA LEU A 240 1.99 -11.93 -17.96
C LEU A 240 3.33 -12.18 -18.66
N GLU A 241 3.43 -11.96 -19.97
CA GLU A 241 4.71 -12.03 -20.70
C GLU A 241 5.70 -10.97 -20.23
N ARG A 242 5.26 -9.72 -20.01
CA ARG A 242 6.08 -8.66 -19.40
C ARG A 242 6.56 -9.04 -18.00
N SER A 243 5.67 -9.61 -17.20
CA SER A 243 5.99 -10.12 -15.86
C SER A 243 7.04 -11.24 -15.91
N MET A 244 7.00 -12.09 -16.94
CA MET A 244 8.03 -13.12 -17.17
C MET A 244 9.38 -12.49 -17.49
N MET A 245 9.41 -11.48 -18.38
CA MET A 245 10.64 -10.77 -18.72
C MET A 245 11.27 -10.12 -17.48
N ILE A 246 10.45 -9.43 -16.65
CA ILE A 246 10.90 -8.84 -15.39
C ILE A 246 11.46 -9.91 -14.44
N SER A 247 10.74 -11.01 -14.27
CA SER A 247 11.16 -12.13 -13.42
C SER A 247 12.49 -12.75 -13.87
N ASN A 248 12.71 -12.86 -15.18
CA ASN A 248 13.96 -13.38 -15.74
C ASN A 248 15.13 -12.42 -15.52
N GLU A 249 14.93 -11.11 -15.76
CA GLU A 249 15.96 -10.09 -15.54
C GLU A 249 16.34 -9.98 -14.05
N LEU A 250 15.36 -10.12 -13.15
CA LEU A 250 15.60 -10.20 -11.71
C LEU A 250 16.12 -11.56 -11.25
N LYS A 251 16.23 -12.58 -12.12
CA LYS A 251 16.61 -13.96 -11.77
C LYS A 251 15.75 -14.58 -10.65
N ILE A 252 14.46 -14.29 -10.68
CA ILE A 252 13.49 -14.82 -9.71
C ILE A 252 12.78 -16.03 -10.32
N ASP A 253 12.84 -17.19 -9.68
CA ASP A 253 12.15 -18.40 -10.17
C ASP A 253 10.63 -18.31 -10.05
N LYS A 254 10.11 -17.86 -8.89
CA LYS A 254 8.68 -17.72 -8.64
C LYS A 254 8.31 -16.26 -8.41
N LEU A 255 7.46 -15.70 -9.27
CA LEU A 255 7.01 -14.32 -9.16
C LEU A 255 5.58 -14.25 -8.63
N VAL A 256 5.38 -13.38 -7.64
CA VAL A 256 4.03 -13.05 -7.13
C VAL A 256 3.48 -11.88 -7.93
N ILE A 257 2.27 -12.04 -8.45
CA ILE A 257 1.57 -11.01 -9.22
C ILE A 257 0.22 -10.73 -8.57
N VAL A 258 0.02 -9.51 -8.12
CA VAL A 258 -1.23 -9.03 -7.52
C VAL A 258 -2.07 -8.34 -8.58
N MET A 259 -3.35 -8.67 -8.63
CA MET A 259 -4.32 -8.13 -9.57
C MET A 259 -5.67 -7.90 -8.90
N ASP A 260 -6.45 -6.95 -9.40
CA ASP A 260 -7.85 -6.78 -9.02
C ASP A 260 -8.69 -8.05 -9.35
N GLN A 261 -9.94 -8.09 -8.92
CA GLN A 261 -10.78 -9.27 -9.13
C GLN A 261 -11.05 -9.58 -10.61
N ALA A 262 -11.28 -8.55 -11.43
CA ALA A 262 -11.65 -8.74 -12.82
C ALA A 262 -10.46 -9.30 -13.63
N ILE A 263 -9.28 -8.70 -13.46
CA ILE A 263 -8.03 -9.09 -14.12
C ILE A 263 -7.56 -10.45 -13.57
N TYR A 264 -7.58 -10.66 -12.25
CA TYR A 264 -7.16 -11.91 -11.62
C TYR A 264 -7.88 -13.12 -12.22
N SER A 265 -9.20 -13.06 -12.35
CA SER A 265 -10.01 -14.17 -12.87
C SER A 265 -9.66 -14.57 -14.31
N LYS A 266 -9.25 -13.59 -15.12
CA LYS A 266 -8.85 -13.76 -16.52
C LYS A 266 -7.40 -14.22 -16.63
N ALA A 267 -6.49 -13.60 -15.88
CA ALA A 267 -5.10 -14.01 -15.78
C ALA A 267 -4.97 -15.47 -15.33
N GLN A 268 -5.85 -15.92 -14.42
CA GLN A 268 -5.88 -17.29 -13.97
C GLN A 268 -6.29 -18.28 -15.06
N GLN A 269 -7.21 -17.90 -15.96
CA GLN A 269 -7.56 -18.72 -17.14
C GLN A 269 -6.38 -18.86 -18.11
N ILE A 270 -5.62 -17.79 -18.33
CA ILE A 270 -4.40 -17.83 -19.18
C ILE A 270 -3.35 -18.71 -18.51
N ARG A 271 -3.10 -18.50 -17.21
CA ARG A 271 -2.13 -19.27 -16.42
C ARG A 271 -2.41 -20.77 -16.44
N TRP A 272 -3.67 -21.20 -16.41
CA TRP A 272 -4.02 -22.63 -16.49
C TRP A 272 -3.81 -23.27 -17.86
N GLN A 273 -3.72 -22.46 -18.92
CA GLN A 273 -3.46 -22.96 -20.28
C GLN A 273 -1.97 -22.93 -20.66
N ASN A 274 -1.10 -22.44 -19.76
CA ASN A 274 0.33 -22.28 -20.02
C ASN A 274 1.15 -22.85 -18.85
N ASP A 275 1.79 -24.00 -19.08
CA ASP A 275 2.61 -24.71 -18.07
C ASP A 275 3.72 -23.84 -17.48
N VAL A 276 4.31 -22.95 -18.28
CA VAL A 276 5.38 -22.06 -17.82
C VAL A 276 4.80 -21.06 -16.83
N PHE A 277 3.67 -20.42 -17.16
CA PHE A 277 2.99 -19.49 -16.26
C PHE A 277 2.48 -20.20 -15.00
N GLN A 278 1.95 -21.41 -15.12
CA GLN A 278 1.51 -22.19 -13.97
C GLN A 278 2.65 -22.47 -12.99
N LYS A 279 3.84 -22.81 -13.51
CA LYS A 279 5.04 -23.10 -12.72
C LYS A 279 5.74 -21.86 -12.20
N ARG A 280 5.73 -20.74 -12.91
CA ARG A 280 6.51 -19.53 -12.57
C ARG A 280 5.70 -18.50 -11.79
N PHE A 281 4.38 -18.45 -11.92
CA PHE A 281 3.55 -17.39 -11.34
C PHE A 281 2.66 -17.85 -10.19
N VAL A 282 2.67 -17.06 -9.13
CA VAL A 282 1.69 -17.08 -8.05
C VAL A 282 0.80 -15.84 -8.21
N LEU A 283 -0.38 -16.03 -8.80
CA LEU A 283 -1.36 -14.96 -8.90
C LEU A 283 -2.04 -14.78 -7.54
N ARG A 284 -2.15 -13.53 -7.09
CA ARG A 284 -2.78 -13.14 -5.84
C ARG A 284 -3.91 -12.15 -6.10
N LEU A 285 -5.08 -12.42 -5.55
CA LEU A 285 -6.20 -11.48 -5.59
C LEU A 285 -5.87 -10.27 -4.70
N GLY A 286 -6.21 -9.07 -5.19
CA GLY A 286 -6.07 -7.82 -4.43
C GLY A 286 -6.74 -7.90 -3.05
N GLU A 287 -6.07 -7.33 -2.05
CA GLU A 287 -6.52 -7.38 -0.65
C GLU A 287 -7.85 -6.66 -0.44
N PHE A 288 -8.15 -5.64 -1.23
CA PHE A 288 -9.39 -4.87 -1.14
C PHE A 288 -10.63 -5.76 -1.32
N HIS A 289 -10.70 -6.48 -2.45
CA HIS A 289 -11.82 -7.39 -2.73
C HIS A 289 -11.87 -8.57 -1.76
N THR A 290 -10.70 -9.10 -1.40
CA THR A 290 -10.59 -10.16 -0.37
C THR A 290 -11.22 -9.69 0.93
N THR A 291 -10.89 -8.48 1.38
CA THR A 291 -11.41 -7.89 2.61
C THR A 291 -12.93 -7.64 2.52
N MET A 292 -13.41 -7.10 1.40
CA MET A 292 -14.85 -6.94 1.16
C MET A 292 -15.61 -8.26 1.23
N ALA A 293 -15.06 -9.33 0.64
CA ALA A 293 -15.66 -10.66 0.71
C ALA A 293 -15.75 -11.17 2.15
N PHE A 294 -14.69 -11.03 2.95
CA PHE A 294 -14.71 -11.39 4.37
C PHE A 294 -15.72 -10.57 5.18
N LEU A 295 -15.81 -9.25 4.94
CA LEU A 295 -16.80 -8.39 5.57
C LEU A 295 -18.23 -8.86 5.25
N ALA A 296 -18.50 -9.19 3.98
CA ALA A 296 -19.79 -9.71 3.56
C ALA A 296 -20.12 -11.07 4.20
N VAL A 297 -19.13 -11.95 4.36
CA VAL A 297 -19.30 -13.26 5.02
C VAL A 297 -19.62 -13.09 6.51
N ILE A 298 -18.86 -12.25 7.22
CA ILE A 298 -19.12 -11.93 8.64
C ILE A 298 -20.52 -11.35 8.78
N GLY A 299 -20.85 -10.35 7.95
CA GLY A 299 -22.15 -9.72 7.92
C GLY A 299 -23.27 -10.72 7.67
N LYS A 300 -23.16 -11.57 6.64
CA LYS A 300 -24.18 -12.58 6.33
C LYS A 300 -24.36 -13.62 7.46
N ARG A 301 -23.27 -14.01 8.12
CA ARG A 301 -23.29 -15.03 9.18
C ARG A 301 -23.88 -14.49 10.49
N PHE A 302 -23.59 -13.24 10.84
CA PHE A 302 -23.90 -12.70 12.16
C PHE A 302 -24.96 -11.60 12.17
N ARG A 303 -25.47 -11.16 11.01
CA ARG A 303 -26.51 -10.11 10.89
C ARG A 303 -27.63 -10.32 11.89
N ASP A 304 -28.31 -11.45 11.78
CA ASP A 304 -29.48 -11.79 12.59
C ASP A 304 -29.09 -12.44 13.93
N ALA A 305 -27.78 -12.58 14.19
CA ALA A 305 -27.23 -13.01 15.48
C ALA A 305 -26.87 -11.81 16.38
N GLY A 306 -27.46 -10.64 16.12
CA GLY A 306 -27.28 -9.42 16.92
C GLY A 306 -26.19 -8.47 16.43
N LEU A 307 -25.43 -8.80 15.37
CA LEU A 307 -24.42 -7.88 14.82
C LEU A 307 -25.06 -6.58 14.33
N GLN A 308 -26.19 -6.70 13.63
CA GLN A 308 -26.92 -5.54 13.11
C GLN A 308 -27.42 -4.65 14.25
N ASP A 309 -28.04 -5.24 15.26
CA ASP A 309 -28.64 -4.52 16.38
C ASP A 309 -27.58 -3.78 17.19
N ILE A 310 -26.47 -4.46 17.54
CA ILE A 310 -25.34 -3.85 18.24
C ILE A 310 -24.81 -2.63 17.48
N LEU A 311 -24.62 -2.73 16.16
CA LEU A 311 -24.07 -1.63 15.36
C LEU A 311 -25.02 -0.43 15.27
N ILE A 312 -26.33 -0.66 15.28
CA ILE A 312 -27.35 0.39 15.23
C ILE A 312 -27.52 1.02 16.62
N GLU A 313 -27.77 0.22 17.65
CA GLU A 313 -28.07 0.68 19.00
C GLU A 313 -26.88 1.38 19.67
N SER A 314 -25.65 0.98 19.34
CA SER A 314 -24.43 1.68 19.78
C SER A 314 -24.17 3.01 19.07
N GLY A 315 -24.97 3.36 18.05
CA GLY A 315 -24.79 4.58 17.26
C GLY A 315 -23.56 4.57 16.34
N ILE A 316 -22.90 3.41 16.16
CA ILE A 316 -21.73 3.28 15.27
C ILE A 316 -22.18 3.39 13.81
N VAL A 317 -23.34 2.83 13.47
CA VAL A 317 -23.90 2.84 12.11
C VAL A 317 -25.36 3.28 12.16
N ALA A 318 -25.73 4.29 11.36
CA ALA A 318 -27.13 4.69 11.22
C ALA A 318 -27.98 3.58 10.56
N PRO A 319 -29.28 3.43 10.91
CA PRO A 319 -30.15 2.40 10.35
C PRO A 319 -30.14 2.33 8.81
N ASN A 320 -30.20 3.49 8.15
CA ASN A 320 -30.23 3.56 6.68
C ASN A 320 -28.89 3.18 6.00
N SER A 321 -27.81 3.04 6.79
CA SER A 321 -26.47 2.72 6.30
C SER A 321 -26.04 1.28 6.59
N ILE A 322 -26.83 0.51 7.35
CA ILE A 322 -26.43 -0.79 7.88
C ILE A 322 -26.22 -1.83 6.77
N ASN A 323 -27.10 -1.85 5.76
CA ASN A 323 -27.03 -2.82 4.67
C ASN A 323 -25.71 -2.73 3.90
N GLY A 324 -25.21 -1.52 3.64
CA GLY A 324 -23.93 -1.35 2.97
C GLY A 324 -22.72 -1.72 3.84
N VAL A 325 -22.86 -1.67 5.19
CA VAL A 325 -21.82 -2.14 6.12
C VAL A 325 -21.81 -3.66 6.22
N ILE A 326 -22.99 -4.27 6.41
CA ILE A 326 -23.15 -5.72 6.55
C ILE A 326 -22.78 -6.45 5.25
N ASN A 327 -23.05 -5.85 4.09
CA ASN A 327 -22.66 -6.43 2.80
C ASN A 327 -21.19 -6.11 2.42
N GLY A 328 -20.45 -5.34 3.23
CA GLY A 328 -19.07 -4.96 2.95
C GLY A 328 -18.88 -3.91 1.85
N ASN A 329 -19.96 -3.45 1.20
CA ASN A 329 -19.93 -2.49 0.09
C ASN A 329 -19.44 -1.09 0.49
N HIS A 330 -19.70 -0.67 1.73
CA HIS A 330 -19.17 0.59 2.26
C HIS A 330 -17.84 0.32 2.97
N TYR A 331 -16.78 0.03 2.22
CA TYR A 331 -15.49 -0.46 2.75
C TYR A 331 -14.99 0.30 3.98
N ASN A 332 -14.76 1.61 3.89
CA ASN A 332 -14.21 2.41 4.99
C ASN A 332 -15.10 2.38 6.25
N ARG A 333 -16.43 2.47 6.06
CA ARG A 333 -17.39 2.41 7.17
C ARG A 333 -17.43 1.01 7.78
N SER A 334 -17.36 -0.02 6.95
CA SER A 334 -17.38 -1.43 7.36
C SER A 334 -16.15 -1.78 8.18
N ILE A 335 -14.96 -1.38 7.72
CA ILE A 335 -13.69 -1.58 8.44
C ILE A 335 -13.72 -0.86 9.78
N ARG A 336 -14.19 0.39 9.83
CA ARG A 336 -14.31 1.12 11.09
C ARG A 336 -15.25 0.40 12.06
N ALA A 337 -16.43 0.00 11.61
CA ALA A 337 -17.43 -0.68 12.45
C ALA A 337 -16.88 -2.00 13.01
N HIS A 338 -16.26 -2.83 12.17
CA HIS A 338 -15.71 -4.11 12.59
C HIS A 338 -14.48 -3.96 13.50
N LYS A 339 -13.62 -2.95 13.30
CA LYS A 339 -12.51 -2.65 14.22
C LYS A 339 -13.00 -2.25 15.61
N LEU A 340 -14.04 -1.41 15.68
CA LEU A 340 -14.65 -1.01 16.94
C LEU A 340 -15.30 -2.19 17.65
N LEU A 341 -16.04 -3.02 16.90
CA LEU A 341 -16.66 -4.21 17.44
C LEU A 341 -15.61 -5.20 17.98
N ALA A 342 -14.55 -5.47 17.21
CA ALA A 342 -13.46 -6.35 17.63
C ALA A 342 -12.76 -5.83 18.91
N GLU A 343 -12.50 -4.52 18.99
CA GLU A 343 -11.97 -3.89 20.20
C GLU A 343 -12.91 -4.07 21.41
N SER A 344 -14.20 -3.80 21.25
CA SER A 344 -15.19 -3.96 22.32
C SER A 344 -15.35 -5.40 22.79
N LEU A 345 -15.49 -6.35 21.86
CA LEU A 345 -15.60 -7.78 22.18
C LEU A 345 -14.35 -8.30 22.90
N GLN A 346 -13.16 -7.85 22.49
CA GLN A 346 -11.93 -8.23 23.15
C GLN A 346 -11.82 -7.68 24.57
N LYS A 347 -12.29 -6.45 24.81
CA LYS A 347 -12.36 -5.87 26.16
C LYS A 347 -13.32 -6.65 27.05
N PHE A 348 -14.51 -6.96 26.56
CA PHE A 348 -15.47 -7.77 27.31
C PHE A 348 -14.90 -9.16 27.62
N ARG A 349 -14.29 -9.82 26.63
CA ARG A 349 -13.64 -11.14 26.83
C ARG A 349 -12.60 -11.09 27.95
N LEU A 350 -11.73 -10.08 27.96
CA LEU A 350 -10.69 -9.94 28.98
C LEU A 350 -11.27 -9.58 30.34
N GLN A 351 -12.30 -8.72 30.38
CA GLN A 351 -13.02 -8.39 31.60
C GLN A 351 -13.64 -9.64 32.23
N THR A 352 -14.40 -10.42 31.45
CA THR A 352 -15.03 -11.66 31.92
C THR A 352 -13.99 -12.67 32.41
N PHE A 353 -12.89 -12.85 31.66
CA PHE A 353 -11.81 -13.74 32.10
C PHE A 353 -11.23 -13.33 33.46
N ILE A 354 -11.01 -12.03 33.70
CA ILE A 354 -10.52 -11.54 35.00
C ILE A 354 -11.58 -11.78 36.09
N GLU A 355 -12.84 -11.46 35.84
CA GLU A 355 -13.92 -11.67 36.81
C GLU A 355 -14.07 -13.14 37.21
N GLU A 356 -14.01 -14.06 36.24
CA GLU A 356 -14.09 -15.52 36.47
C GLU A 356 -12.89 -16.06 37.25
N GLN A 357 -11.67 -15.62 36.93
CA GLN A 357 -10.46 -16.04 37.66
C GLN A 357 -10.47 -15.50 39.10
N TYR A 358 -10.97 -14.27 39.33
CA TYR A 358 -11.00 -13.65 40.65
C TYR A 358 -12.15 -14.13 41.56
N LEU A 359 -13.26 -14.62 41.00
CA LEU A 359 -14.30 -15.32 41.75
C LEU A 359 -13.79 -16.62 42.39
N SER A 360 -12.64 -17.13 41.98
CA SER A 360 -12.04 -18.35 42.51
C SER A 360 -11.04 -18.16 43.66
N GLU A 361 -10.45 -16.96 43.86
CA GLU A 361 -9.43 -16.79 44.90
C GLU A 361 -9.54 -15.58 45.85
N TYR A 362 -9.98 -14.36 45.49
CA TYR A 362 -10.11 -13.29 46.50
C TYR A 362 -11.10 -12.19 46.11
N ALA A 363 -12.06 -11.92 47.00
CA ALA A 363 -12.99 -10.80 46.95
C ALA A 363 -12.31 -9.47 47.35
N VAL A 364 -11.48 -8.91 46.46
CA VAL A 364 -11.08 -7.50 46.57
C VAL A 364 -11.21 -6.87 45.19
N VAL A 365 -12.04 -5.81 45.12
CA VAL A 365 -12.23 -4.96 43.95
C VAL A 365 -10.96 -4.15 43.69
N GLU A 366 -9.91 -4.79 43.17
CA GLU A 366 -8.74 -4.09 42.65
C GLU A 366 -8.97 -3.75 41.17
N LYS A 367 -8.58 -2.53 40.77
CA LYS A 367 -8.70 -2.09 39.38
C LYS A 367 -7.91 -3.03 38.45
N PRO A 368 -8.43 -3.42 37.27
CA PRO A 368 -7.76 -4.33 36.34
C PRO A 368 -6.33 -3.91 35.94
N SER A 369 -6.02 -2.61 36.00
CA SER A 369 -4.68 -2.06 35.82
C SER A 369 -3.66 -2.55 36.85
N ASN A 370 -4.07 -2.67 38.11
CA ASN A 370 -3.19 -3.11 39.21
C ASN A 370 -2.92 -4.62 39.13
N ILE A 371 -3.89 -5.37 38.60
CA ILE A 371 -3.82 -6.81 38.37
C ILE A 371 -2.78 -7.12 37.28
N LEU A 372 -2.80 -6.37 36.17
CA LEU A 372 -1.82 -6.51 35.08
C LEU A 372 -0.39 -6.13 35.53
N ILE A 373 -0.25 -5.09 36.37
CA ILE A 373 1.04 -4.72 36.96
C ILE A 373 1.56 -5.82 37.90
N ARG A 374 0.71 -6.35 38.79
CA ARG A 374 1.09 -7.47 39.68
C ARG A 374 1.46 -8.73 38.91
N THR A 375 0.63 -9.19 37.99
CA THR A 375 0.89 -10.39 37.19
C THR A 375 2.18 -10.26 36.36
N SER A 376 2.48 -9.06 35.83
CA SER A 376 3.76 -8.80 35.15
C SER A 376 4.99 -8.89 36.06
N GLN A 377 4.84 -8.61 37.36
CA GLN A 377 5.91 -8.71 38.36
C GLN A 377 6.08 -10.13 38.90
N THR A 378 5.02 -10.94 38.90
CA THR A 378 5.04 -12.29 39.49
C THR A 378 5.36 -13.40 38.49
N TYR A 379 5.00 -13.26 37.21
CA TYR A 379 5.04 -14.37 36.24
C TYR A 379 5.98 -14.19 35.05
N LEU A 380 6.68 -13.06 34.92
CA LEU A 380 7.68 -12.87 33.86
C LEU A 380 9.11 -12.96 34.42
N PRO A 381 9.93 -13.92 33.97
CA PRO A 381 11.35 -13.96 34.30
C PRO A 381 12.02 -12.63 33.93
N GLN A 382 12.77 -12.06 34.88
CA GLN A 382 13.52 -10.80 34.72
C GLN A 382 14.53 -10.80 33.55
N THR A 383 14.76 -11.95 32.92
CA THR A 383 15.62 -12.15 31.75
C THR A 383 14.96 -11.89 30.40
N LEU A 384 13.62 -11.69 30.35
CA LEU A 384 12.88 -11.32 29.14
C LEU A 384 12.33 -9.91 29.26
N PHE A 385 13.22 -8.91 29.33
CA PHE A 385 12.86 -7.53 28.97
C PHE A 385 12.63 -7.47 27.45
N HIS A 386 11.52 -8.05 26.98
CA HIS A 386 11.13 -8.03 25.58
C HIS A 386 10.92 -6.56 25.14
N PRO A 387 11.37 -6.15 23.95
CA PRO A 387 11.19 -4.77 23.45
C PRO A 387 9.76 -4.26 23.56
N ILE A 388 8.78 -5.16 23.43
CA ILE A 388 7.33 -4.89 23.51
C ILE A 388 6.90 -4.50 24.92
N LEU A 389 7.42 -5.15 25.97
CA LEU A 389 7.15 -4.76 27.36
C LEU A 389 7.82 -3.44 27.70
N LYS A 390 9.02 -3.18 27.15
CA LYS A 390 9.67 -1.87 27.27
C LYS A 390 8.84 -0.78 26.57
N ILE A 391 8.21 -1.07 25.43
CA ILE A 391 7.28 -0.15 24.75
C ILE A 391 5.99 0.03 25.54
N PHE A 392 5.40 -1.04 26.08
CA PHE A 392 4.24 -1.01 26.97
C PHE A 392 4.49 -0.09 28.19
N PHE A 393 5.56 -0.36 28.94
CA PHE A 393 5.94 0.46 30.08
C PHE A 393 6.38 1.86 29.65
N ARG A 394 6.99 2.07 28.49
CA ARG A 394 7.29 3.43 28.00
C ARG A 394 6.02 4.21 27.67
N ILE A 395 5.00 3.58 27.10
CA ILE A 395 3.70 4.22 26.80
C ILE A 395 2.96 4.58 28.08
N ILE A 396 3.02 3.70 29.09
CA ILE A 396 2.33 3.90 30.38
C ILE A 396 3.11 4.84 31.31
N MET A 397 4.44 4.66 31.44
CA MET A 397 5.29 5.33 32.45
C MET A 397 5.89 6.66 32.01
N ASN A 398 5.99 7.00 30.71
CA ASN A 398 6.54 8.30 30.31
C ASN A 398 5.63 9.50 30.66
N LYS A 399 4.48 9.29 31.32
CA LYS A 399 3.54 10.37 31.66
C LYS A 399 2.87 10.21 33.02
N PHE A 400 3.48 9.45 33.95
CA PHE A 400 3.23 9.59 35.38
C PHE A 400 4.23 10.56 35.99
#